data_AF-A0A1Y2G0Q8-F1
#
_entry.id   AF-A0A1Y2G0Q8-F1
#
_cell.length_a   1.000
_cell.length_b   1.000
_cell.length_c   1.000
_cell.angle_alpha   90.00
_cell.angle_beta   90.00
_cell.angle_gamma   90.00
#
_symmetry.space_group_name_H-M   'P 1'
#
loop_
_entity.id
_entity.type
_entity.pdbx_description
1 polymer ?
#
loop_
_entity_poly.entity_id
_entity_poly.type
_entity_poly.pdbx_seq_one_letter_code
_entity_poly.pdbx_strand_id
1 'polypeptide(L)'
;MSVTVQPKQLNPLLAKYLASLATRPILTKSSTSAVLSFISEIVAGHLAGSPPPPLSAKQRTGIPPLDLLKQNQKALKLAAYGFFISAPMGHTLLNILQKVFAGKTSARAKILMILCSNIFISPIQQSVYISAMAVINGADSLAAVYKAWKMSFWPVMRFTWVVSTLSMAIAQRGLAPELWVPFFTTVGVTAGTYVNVQAKKKALALRAKAQAKAEAEKKDVVAKDD
;
A
#
# COMPACT_ATOMS: atom_id res chain seq x y z
N MET A 1 5.27 -47.57 12.46
CA MET A 1 4.08 -47.06 11.73
C MET A 1 4.50 -45.80 11.00
N SER A 2 4.62 -45.86 9.67
CA SER A 2 4.99 -44.71 8.85
C SER A 2 3.76 -43.82 8.69
N VAL A 3 3.77 -42.65 9.32
CA VAL A 3 2.72 -41.64 9.11
C VAL A 3 2.96 -41.04 7.74
N THR A 4 2.28 -41.58 6.73
CA THR A 4 2.16 -40.95 5.42
C THR A 4 1.33 -39.68 5.61
N VAL A 5 2.00 -38.55 5.79
CA VAL A 5 1.37 -37.23 5.71
C VAL A 5 0.87 -37.10 4.28
N GLN A 6 -0.43 -37.29 4.07
CA GLN A 6 -1.03 -37.06 2.76
C GLN A 6 -0.72 -35.62 2.34
N PRO A 7 -0.24 -35.38 1.09
CA PRO A 7 -0.05 -34.03 0.62
C PRO A 7 -1.40 -33.33 0.66
N LYS A 8 -1.51 -32.30 1.50
CA LYS A 8 -2.74 -31.53 1.68
C LYS A 8 -3.18 -31.02 0.30
N GLN A 9 -4.31 -31.51 -0.19
CA GLN A 9 -4.85 -31.08 -1.48
C GLN A 9 -5.05 -29.57 -1.46
N LEU A 10 -4.31 -28.86 -2.30
CA LEU A 10 -4.40 -27.43 -2.45
C LEU A 10 -5.74 -27.09 -3.13
N ASN A 11 -6.40 -26.02 -2.67
CA ASN A 11 -7.60 -25.51 -3.32
C ASN A 11 -7.29 -25.21 -4.81
N PRO A 12 -8.15 -25.61 -5.77
CA PRO A 12 -7.88 -25.47 -7.19
C PRO A 12 -7.66 -24.01 -7.63
N LEU A 13 -8.30 -23.03 -6.98
CA LEU A 13 -8.09 -21.60 -7.26
C LEU A 13 -6.72 -21.15 -6.77
N LEU A 14 -6.31 -21.60 -5.59
CA LEU A 14 -4.97 -21.32 -5.05
C LEU A 14 -3.90 -21.95 -5.93
N ALA A 15 -4.09 -23.19 -6.39
CA ALA A 15 -3.18 -23.86 -7.30
C ALA A 15 -3.03 -23.08 -8.63
N LYS A 16 -4.14 -22.61 -9.23
CA LYS A 16 -4.11 -21.77 -10.44
C LYS A 16 -3.39 -20.44 -10.19
N TYR A 17 -3.63 -19.80 -9.05
CA TYR A 17 -2.94 -18.57 -8.68
C TYR A 17 -1.42 -18.77 -8.54
N LEU A 18 -1.01 -19.82 -7.82
CA LEU A 18 0.41 -20.15 -7.65
C LEU A 18 1.07 -20.51 -8.99
N ALA A 19 0.36 -21.23 -9.87
CA ALA A 19 0.84 -21.51 -11.22
C ALA A 19 1.02 -20.23 -12.06
N SER A 20 0.07 -19.29 -11.99
CA SER A 20 0.19 -17.97 -12.64
C SER A 20 1.36 -17.17 -12.08
N LEU A 21 1.56 -17.23 -10.75
CA LEU A 21 2.65 -16.55 -10.08
C LEU A 21 4.03 -17.10 -10.50
N ALA A 22 4.13 -18.39 -10.75
CA ALA A 22 5.35 -19.03 -11.23
C ALA A 22 5.63 -18.76 -12.72
N THR A 23 4.61 -18.83 -13.57
CA THR A 23 4.75 -18.69 -15.03
C THR A 23 4.78 -17.24 -15.51
N ARG A 24 4.05 -16.35 -14.84
CA ARG A 24 3.90 -14.92 -15.19
C ARG A 24 3.99 -14.06 -13.92
N PRO A 25 5.16 -14.02 -13.25
CA PRO A 25 5.30 -13.40 -11.93
C PRO A 25 4.97 -11.90 -11.92
N ILE A 26 5.44 -11.14 -12.91
CA ILE A 26 5.20 -9.69 -12.98
C ILE A 26 3.72 -9.41 -13.19
N LEU A 27 3.10 -10.00 -14.23
CA LEU A 27 1.70 -9.76 -14.56
C LEU A 27 0.77 -10.13 -13.40
N THR A 28 1.01 -11.27 -12.77
CA THR A 28 0.22 -11.74 -11.63
C THR A 28 0.36 -10.77 -10.46
N LYS A 29 1.59 -10.38 -10.09
CA LYS A 29 1.82 -9.43 -9.00
C LYS A 29 1.24 -8.05 -9.29
N SER A 30 1.37 -7.54 -10.51
CA SER A 30 0.80 -6.26 -10.94
C SER A 30 -0.71 -6.26 -10.88
N SER A 31 -1.36 -7.31 -11.38
CA SER A 31 -2.82 -7.45 -11.33
C SER A 31 -3.32 -7.54 -9.89
N THR A 32 -2.69 -8.40 -9.08
CA THR A 32 -3.01 -8.52 -7.65
C THR A 32 -2.83 -7.19 -6.93
N SER A 33 -1.70 -6.49 -7.17
CA SER A 33 -1.44 -5.20 -6.55
C SER A 33 -2.46 -4.14 -6.98
N ALA A 34 -2.87 -4.11 -8.25
CA ALA A 34 -3.86 -3.14 -8.72
C ALA A 34 -5.21 -3.32 -8.02
N VAL A 35 -5.69 -4.56 -7.93
CA VAL A 35 -6.97 -4.90 -7.29
C VAL A 35 -6.91 -4.55 -5.80
N LEU A 36 -5.85 -4.96 -5.10
CA LEU A 36 -5.72 -4.70 -3.67
C LEU A 36 -5.53 -3.20 -3.38
N SER A 37 -4.79 -2.47 -4.22
CA SER A 37 -4.68 -1.02 -4.15
C SER A 37 -6.01 -0.31 -4.36
N PHE A 38 -6.84 -0.76 -5.31
CA PHE A 38 -8.18 -0.22 -5.50
C PHE A 38 -9.05 -0.40 -4.25
N ILE A 39 -9.11 -1.63 -3.73
CA ILE A 39 -9.92 -1.97 -2.55
C ILE A 39 -9.43 -1.21 -1.32
N SER A 40 -8.13 -1.17 -1.09
CA SER A 40 -7.53 -0.47 0.07
C SER A 40 -7.85 1.02 0.08
N GLU A 41 -7.86 1.71 -1.07
CA GLU A 41 -8.23 3.12 -1.12
C GLU A 41 -9.71 3.35 -0.76
N ILE A 42 -10.61 2.48 -1.24
CA ILE A 42 -12.04 2.55 -0.89
C ILE A 42 -12.22 2.31 0.61
N VAL A 43 -11.64 1.24 1.14
CA VAL A 43 -11.71 0.90 2.57
C VAL A 43 -11.12 2.03 3.41
N ALA A 44 -9.97 2.57 3.01
CA ALA A 44 -9.33 3.66 3.73
C ALA A 44 -10.16 4.93 3.74
N GLY A 45 -10.86 5.26 2.63
CA GLY A 45 -11.80 6.38 2.57
C GLY A 45 -12.92 6.24 3.59
N HIS A 46 -13.57 5.08 3.65
CA HIS A 46 -14.65 4.81 4.60
C HIS A 46 -14.16 4.86 6.06
N LEU A 47 -13.04 4.20 6.37
CA LEU A 47 -12.48 4.18 7.72
C LEU A 47 -11.94 5.54 8.20
N ALA A 48 -11.56 6.41 7.26
CA ALA A 48 -11.13 7.77 7.57
C ALA A 48 -12.30 8.76 7.68
N GLY A 49 -13.55 8.35 7.42
CA GLY A 49 -14.70 9.25 7.37
C GLY A 49 -14.69 10.18 6.16
N SER A 50 -13.99 9.81 5.09
CA SER A 50 -13.91 10.56 3.83
C SER A 50 -14.16 9.62 2.65
N PRO A 51 -15.38 9.07 2.53
CA PRO A 51 -15.75 8.24 1.40
C PRO A 51 -15.71 9.05 0.09
N PRO A 52 -15.63 8.37 -1.07
CA PRO A 52 -15.67 9.02 -2.37
C PRO A 52 -16.95 9.87 -2.53
N PRO A 53 -16.84 11.14 -2.95
CA PRO A 53 -18.01 11.99 -3.10
C PRO A 53 -18.94 11.43 -4.18
N PRO A 54 -20.27 11.58 -4.03
CA PRO A 54 -21.21 11.11 -5.05
C PRO A 54 -20.98 11.86 -6.36
N LEU A 55 -21.21 11.17 -7.49
CA LEU A 55 -21.16 11.80 -8.81
C LEU A 55 -22.29 12.81 -8.96
N SER A 56 -21.98 13.99 -9.52
CA SER A 56 -23.01 14.95 -9.93
C SER A 56 -23.86 14.38 -11.08
N ALA A 57 -25.08 14.90 -11.24
CA ALA A 57 -26.00 14.45 -12.30
C ALA A 57 -25.37 14.52 -13.70
N LYS A 58 -24.54 15.54 -13.96
CA LYS A 58 -23.82 15.74 -15.24
C LYS A 58 -22.70 14.72 -15.47
N GLN A 59 -22.16 14.10 -14.41
CA GLN A 59 -21.05 13.15 -14.49
C GLN A 59 -21.52 11.69 -14.63
N ARG A 60 -22.77 11.41 -14.28
CA ARG A 60 -23.38 10.08 -14.40
C ARG A 60 -23.57 9.72 -15.87
N THR A 61 -23.22 8.48 -16.20
CA THR A 61 -23.38 7.90 -17.54
C THR A 61 -24.63 7.05 -17.65
N GLY A 62 -25.24 6.69 -16.52
CA GLY A 62 -26.34 5.73 -16.48
C GLY A 62 -25.88 4.27 -16.59
N ILE A 63 -24.57 4.03 -16.69
CA ILE A 63 -23.96 2.70 -16.73
C ILE A 63 -23.31 2.44 -15.36
N PRO A 64 -23.90 1.61 -14.49
CA PRO A 64 -23.45 1.42 -13.11
C PRO A 64 -21.94 1.14 -12.94
N PRO A 65 -21.30 0.24 -13.72
CA PRO A 65 -19.87 -0.02 -13.54
C PRO A 65 -19.00 1.19 -13.91
N LEU A 66 -19.34 1.95 -14.95
CA LEU A 66 -18.58 3.15 -15.30
C LEU A 66 -18.75 4.26 -14.26
N ASP A 67 -19.95 4.41 -13.72
CA ASP A 67 -20.23 5.41 -12.67
C ASP A 67 -19.49 5.07 -11.36
N LEU A 68 -19.40 3.78 -10.99
CA LEU A 68 -18.56 3.34 -9.87
C LEU A 68 -17.09 3.69 -10.07
N LEU A 69 -16.54 3.45 -11.26
CA LEU A 69 -15.15 3.80 -11.58
C LEU A 69 -14.94 5.31 -11.57
N LYS A 70 -15.87 6.08 -12.15
CA LYS A 70 -15.84 7.55 -12.16
C LYS A 70 -15.86 8.12 -10.75
N GLN A 71 -16.68 7.56 -9.86
CA GLN A 71 -16.75 7.99 -8.45
C GLN A 71 -15.43 7.75 -7.70
N ASN A 72 -14.70 6.70 -8.07
CA ASN A 72 -13.52 6.21 -7.36
C ASN A 72 -12.19 6.59 -8.03
N GLN A 73 -12.05 7.84 -8.51
CA GLN A 73 -10.84 8.30 -9.20
C GLN A 73 -9.54 8.08 -8.41
N LYS A 74 -9.54 8.31 -7.09
CA LYS A 74 -8.35 8.07 -6.27
C LYS A 74 -8.00 6.58 -6.19
N ALA A 75 -9.00 5.71 -6.12
CA ALA A 75 -8.80 4.26 -6.09
C ALA A 75 -8.25 3.78 -7.44
N LEU A 76 -8.73 4.34 -8.55
CA LEU A 76 -8.17 4.08 -9.88
C LEU A 76 -6.71 4.51 -9.98
N LYS A 77 -6.37 5.71 -9.50
CA LYS A 77 -4.98 6.17 -9.48
C LYS A 77 -4.09 5.28 -8.61
N LEU A 78 -4.59 4.84 -7.45
CA LEU A 78 -3.84 3.93 -6.59
C LEU A 78 -3.71 2.53 -7.20
N ALA A 79 -4.73 2.05 -7.92
CA ALA A 79 -4.68 0.80 -8.68
C ALA A 79 -3.65 0.87 -9.80
N ALA A 80 -3.60 1.98 -10.56
CA ALA A 80 -2.58 2.21 -11.57
C ALA A 80 -1.18 2.26 -10.96
N TYR A 81 -1.01 2.92 -9.81
CA TYR A 81 0.23 2.86 -9.04
C TYR A 81 0.61 1.42 -8.67
N GLY A 82 -0.34 0.62 -8.17
CA GLY A 82 -0.13 -0.79 -7.83
C GLY A 82 0.36 -1.61 -9.03
N PHE A 83 -0.31 -1.44 -10.18
CA PHE A 83 -0.03 -2.19 -11.41
C PHE A 83 1.31 -1.83 -12.04
N PHE A 84 1.53 -0.53 -12.28
CA PHE A 84 2.64 -0.04 -13.12
C PHE A 84 3.90 0.29 -12.33
N ILE A 85 3.77 0.62 -11.04
CA ILE A 85 4.89 1.12 -10.23
C ILE A 85 5.22 0.15 -9.11
N SER A 86 4.27 -0.08 -8.20
CA SER A 86 4.53 -0.81 -6.96
C SER A 86 5.00 -2.24 -7.20
N ALA A 87 4.22 -3.04 -7.94
CA ALA A 87 4.53 -4.44 -8.17
C ALA A 87 5.79 -4.65 -9.05
N PRO A 88 5.97 -3.96 -10.19
CA PRO A 88 7.18 -4.10 -10.99
C PRO A 88 8.44 -3.68 -10.23
N MET A 89 8.39 -2.53 -9.52
CA MET A 89 9.51 -2.07 -8.68
C MET A 89 9.83 -3.09 -7.59
N GLY A 90 8.82 -3.55 -6.85
CA GLY A 90 9.01 -4.53 -5.79
C GLY A 90 9.59 -5.84 -6.30
N HIS A 91 9.10 -6.35 -7.43
CA HIS A 91 9.65 -7.56 -8.03
C HIS A 91 11.10 -7.39 -8.45
N THR A 92 11.44 -6.29 -9.12
CA THR A 92 12.80 -6.04 -9.60
C THR A 92 13.80 -5.88 -8.45
N LEU A 93 13.47 -5.09 -7.43
CA LEU A 93 14.34 -4.89 -6.27
C LEU A 93 14.58 -6.20 -5.51
N LEU A 94 13.54 -7.00 -5.30
CA LEU A 94 13.66 -8.32 -4.67
C LEU A 94 14.49 -9.28 -5.52
N ASN A 95 14.31 -9.29 -6.85
CA ASN A 95 15.12 -10.12 -7.74
C ASN A 95 16.61 -9.73 -7.69
N ILE A 96 16.92 -8.44 -7.65
CA ILE A 96 18.30 -7.96 -7.51
C ILE A 96 18.90 -8.45 -6.20
N LEU A 97 18.18 -8.29 -5.09
CA LEU A 97 18.63 -8.76 -3.78
C LEU A 97 18.83 -10.29 -3.77
N GLN A 98 17.89 -11.05 -4.34
CA GLN A 98 18.02 -12.51 -4.43
C GLN A 98 19.24 -12.94 -5.26
N LYS A 99 19.56 -12.22 -6.35
CA LYS A 99 20.78 -12.46 -7.14
C LYS A 99 22.05 -12.20 -6.33
N VAL A 100 22.09 -11.12 -5.54
CA VAL A 100 23.24 -10.81 -4.66
C VAL A 100 23.49 -11.90 -3.63
N PHE A 101 22.43 -12.54 -3.13
CA PHE A 101 22.49 -13.63 -2.15
C PHE A 101 22.39 -15.03 -2.79
N ALA A 102 22.53 -15.14 -4.11
CA ALA A 102 22.45 -16.43 -4.81
C ALA A 102 23.52 -17.41 -4.27
N GLY A 103 23.10 -18.66 -4.03
CA GLY A 103 23.96 -19.70 -3.47
C GLY A 103 24.29 -19.55 -1.98
N LYS A 104 23.81 -18.50 -1.29
CA LYS A 104 24.02 -18.32 0.15
C LYS A 104 22.86 -18.94 0.96
N THR A 105 23.04 -20.18 1.41
CA THR A 105 21.97 -20.94 2.10
C THR A 105 22.04 -20.90 3.62
N SER A 106 23.13 -20.37 4.19
CA SER A 106 23.34 -20.34 5.65
C SER A 106 22.29 -19.50 6.37
N ALA A 107 21.99 -19.84 7.63
CA ALA A 107 21.06 -19.08 8.46
C ALA A 107 21.48 -17.61 8.59
N ARG A 108 22.80 -17.36 8.75
CA ARG A 108 23.38 -16.01 8.78
C ARG A 108 23.13 -15.25 7.47
N ALA A 109 23.27 -15.90 6.33
CA ALA A 109 23.00 -15.26 5.03
C ALA A 109 21.52 -14.90 4.85
N LYS A 110 20.59 -15.75 5.30
CA LYS A 110 19.16 -15.46 5.26
C LYS A 110 18.80 -14.26 6.15
N ILE A 111 19.37 -14.20 7.36
CA ILE A 111 19.20 -13.04 8.26
C ILE A 111 19.75 -11.78 7.61
N LEU A 112 20.96 -11.84 7.05
CA LEU A 112 21.59 -10.70 6.39
C LEU A 112 20.76 -10.22 5.18
N MET A 113 20.21 -11.14 4.39
CA MET A 113 19.32 -10.81 3.27
C MET A 113 18.08 -10.04 3.74
N ILE A 114 17.46 -10.45 4.85
CA ILE A 114 16.30 -9.74 5.44
C ILE A 114 16.70 -8.34 5.92
N LEU A 115 17.86 -8.21 6.57
CA LEU A 115 18.37 -6.91 7.01
C LEU A 115 18.65 -5.99 5.83
N CYS A 116 19.33 -6.48 4.80
CA CYS A 116 19.56 -5.74 3.55
C CYS A 116 18.24 -5.34 2.88
N SER A 117 17.23 -6.21 2.86
CA SER A 117 15.90 -5.85 2.36
C SER A 117 15.29 -4.68 3.14
N ASN A 118 15.36 -4.71 4.47
CA ASN A 118 14.78 -3.66 5.31
C ASN A 118 15.55 -2.33 5.24
N ILE A 119 16.86 -2.35 4.98
CA ILE A 119 17.73 -1.18 4.93
C ILE A 119 17.79 -0.56 3.53
N PHE A 120 17.71 -1.36 2.45
CA PHE A 120 17.87 -0.86 1.09
C PHE A 120 16.55 -0.87 0.30
N ILE A 121 15.82 -1.98 0.31
CA ILE A 121 14.59 -2.09 -0.48
C ILE A 121 13.46 -1.29 0.15
N SER A 122 13.20 -1.47 1.45
CA SER A 122 12.07 -0.83 2.12
C SER A 122 12.10 0.70 2.02
N PRO A 123 13.24 1.40 2.24
CA PRO A 123 13.28 2.87 2.07
C PRO A 123 12.93 3.35 0.68
N ILE A 124 13.37 2.64 -0.36
CA ILE A 124 13.05 2.98 -1.75
C ILE A 124 11.55 2.84 -1.97
N GLN A 125 10.99 1.67 -1.60
CA GLN A 125 9.56 1.40 -1.76
C GLN A 125 8.70 2.42 -1.00
N GLN A 126 9.05 2.73 0.26
CA GLN A 126 8.29 3.68 1.06
C GLN A 126 8.42 5.11 0.56
N SER A 127 9.59 5.51 0.06
CA SER A 127 9.76 6.83 -0.54
C SER A 127 8.87 7.00 -1.78
N VAL A 128 8.88 6.01 -2.67
CA VAL A 128 8.05 6.02 -3.88
C VAL A 128 6.56 5.98 -3.52
N TYR A 129 6.17 5.16 -2.55
CA TYR A 129 4.78 5.10 -2.07
C TYR A 129 4.31 6.45 -1.51
N ILE A 130 5.07 7.07 -0.61
CA ILE A 130 4.66 8.35 0.01
C ILE A 130 4.58 9.45 -1.05
N SER A 131 5.54 9.51 -1.97
CA SER A 131 5.52 10.49 -3.06
C SER A 131 4.33 10.27 -4.00
N ALA A 132 4.05 9.02 -4.39
CA ALA A 132 2.87 8.70 -5.20
C ALA A 132 1.57 9.07 -4.48
N MET A 133 1.47 8.77 -3.18
CA MET A 133 0.31 9.14 -2.36
C MET A 133 0.13 10.66 -2.25
N ALA A 134 1.21 11.43 -2.20
CA ALA A 134 1.13 12.88 -2.22
C ALA A 134 0.51 13.37 -3.55
N VAL A 135 0.97 12.86 -4.68
CA VAL A 135 0.44 13.19 -6.02
C VAL A 135 -1.02 12.75 -6.17
N ILE A 136 -1.36 11.52 -5.75
CA ILE A 136 -2.74 10.99 -5.80
C ILE A 136 -3.70 11.87 -4.97
N ASN A 137 -3.22 12.39 -3.83
CA ASN A 137 -3.97 13.30 -2.98
C ASN A 137 -4.00 14.76 -3.45
N GLY A 138 -3.34 15.07 -4.57
CA GLY A 138 -3.40 16.38 -5.22
C GLY A 138 -2.22 17.30 -4.94
N ALA A 139 -1.06 16.78 -4.52
CA ALA A 139 0.17 17.57 -4.53
C ALA A 139 0.51 17.99 -5.97
N ASP A 140 0.63 19.29 -6.18
CA ASP A 140 0.83 19.95 -7.48
C ASP A 140 2.28 20.42 -7.71
N SER A 141 3.12 20.34 -6.69
CA SER A 141 4.50 20.81 -6.71
C SER A 141 5.47 19.84 -6.05
N LEU A 142 6.72 19.84 -6.51
CA LEU A 142 7.80 19.04 -5.91
C LEU A 142 8.01 19.39 -4.44
N ALA A 143 7.84 20.65 -4.06
CA ALA A 143 7.93 21.09 -2.66
C ALA A 143 6.83 20.45 -1.79
N ALA A 144 5.59 20.35 -2.28
CA ALA A 144 4.50 19.69 -1.58
C ALA A 144 4.77 18.18 -1.41
N VAL A 145 5.27 17.51 -2.46
CA VAL A 145 5.67 16.10 -2.41
C VAL A 145 6.80 15.89 -1.41
N TYR A 146 7.86 16.71 -1.47
CA TYR A 146 8.99 16.63 -0.54
C TYR A 146 8.56 16.86 0.92
N LYS A 147 7.67 17.83 1.17
CA LYS A 147 7.11 18.08 2.50
C LYS A 147 6.34 16.85 3.01
N ALA A 148 5.49 16.25 2.17
CA ALA A 148 4.74 15.05 2.52
C ALA A 148 5.68 13.87 2.83
N TRP A 149 6.72 13.69 2.01
CA TRP A 149 7.78 12.71 2.23
C TRP A 149 8.50 12.92 3.56
N LYS A 150 9.03 14.12 3.81
CA LYS A 150 9.77 14.46 5.04
C LYS A 150 8.94 14.23 6.30
N MET A 151 7.64 14.54 6.26
CA MET A 151 6.73 14.36 7.40
C MET A 151 6.36 12.90 7.67
N SER A 152 6.36 12.05 6.65
CA SER A 152 5.76 10.71 6.72
C SER A 152 6.79 9.58 6.68
N PHE A 153 7.98 9.83 6.13
CA PHE A 153 8.99 8.80 5.87
C PHE A 153 9.37 8.03 7.12
N TRP A 154 9.89 8.68 8.16
CA TRP A 154 10.34 8.00 9.38
C TRP A 154 9.21 7.31 10.16
N PRO A 155 8.04 7.93 10.37
CA PRO A 155 6.89 7.23 10.97
C PRO A 155 6.51 5.95 10.21
N VAL A 156 6.42 6.03 8.88
CA VAL A 156 6.07 4.88 8.03
C VAL A 156 7.16 3.83 8.03
N MET A 157 8.44 4.22 8.02
CA MET A 157 9.58 3.30 8.07
C MET A 157 9.61 2.50 9.37
N ARG A 158 9.45 3.17 10.52
CA ARG A 158 9.41 2.49 11.83
C ARG A 158 8.25 1.50 11.91
N PHE A 159 7.07 1.92 11.47
CA PHE A 159 5.90 1.05 11.38
C PHE A 159 6.17 -0.16 10.48
N THR A 160 6.76 0.07 9.31
CA THR A 160 7.10 -0.99 8.35
C THR A 160 8.06 -2.02 8.94
N TRP A 161 9.11 -1.58 9.65
CA TRP A 161 10.08 -2.48 10.28
C TRP A 161 9.46 -3.31 11.42
N VAL A 162 8.55 -2.73 12.20
CA VAL A 162 7.81 -3.48 13.23
C VAL A 162 6.88 -4.51 12.57
N VAL A 163 6.11 -4.11 11.56
CA VAL A 163 5.19 -5.02 10.88
C VAL A 163 5.95 -6.14 10.16
N SER A 164 7.07 -5.84 9.49
CA SER A 164 7.85 -6.83 8.76
C SER A 164 8.46 -7.88 9.69
N THR A 165 9.01 -7.47 10.82
CA THR A 165 9.62 -8.37 11.82
C THR A 165 8.59 -9.28 12.47
N LEU A 166 7.45 -8.72 12.92
CA LEU A 166 6.37 -9.50 13.50
C LEU A 166 5.77 -10.50 12.51
N SER A 167 5.54 -10.06 11.26
CA SER A 167 4.99 -10.92 10.21
C SER A 167 5.93 -12.06 9.87
N MET A 168 7.23 -11.80 9.82
CA MET A 168 8.24 -12.84 9.61
C MET A 168 8.22 -13.87 10.74
N ALA A 169 8.14 -13.43 12.00
CA ALA A 169 8.06 -14.34 13.15
C ALA A 169 6.82 -15.25 13.11
N ILE A 170 5.67 -14.71 12.70
CA ILE A 170 4.42 -15.48 12.50
C ILE A 170 4.60 -16.50 11.37
N ALA A 171 5.12 -16.06 10.21
CA ALA A 171 5.30 -16.94 9.06
C ALA A 171 6.23 -18.12 9.35
N GLN A 172 7.33 -17.88 10.07
CA GLN A 172 8.30 -18.92 10.41
C GLN A 172 7.75 -19.96 11.39
N ARG A 173 6.86 -19.58 12.31
CA ARG A 173 6.33 -20.47 13.34
C ARG A 173 5.04 -21.20 12.92
N GLY A 174 4.24 -20.59 12.05
CA GLY A 174 2.87 -21.02 11.81
C GLY A 174 2.48 -21.31 10.37
N LEU A 175 3.32 -21.02 9.37
CA LEU A 175 2.93 -21.11 7.96
C LEU A 175 3.88 -21.97 7.14
N ALA A 176 3.30 -22.84 6.30
CA ALA A 176 4.03 -23.57 5.28
C ALA A 176 4.62 -22.58 4.24
N PRO A 177 5.83 -22.83 3.69
CA PRO A 177 6.53 -21.91 2.79
C PRO A 177 5.72 -21.43 1.58
N GLU A 178 4.87 -22.29 1.02
CA GLU A 178 3.98 -21.98 -0.10
C GLU A 178 2.94 -20.91 0.20
N LEU A 179 2.58 -20.71 1.48
CA LEU A 179 1.63 -19.69 1.94
C LEU A 179 2.29 -18.35 2.25
N TRP A 180 3.62 -18.26 2.24
CA TRP A 180 4.32 -17.04 2.65
C TRP A 180 4.01 -15.87 1.73
N VAL A 181 4.02 -16.08 0.41
CA VAL A 181 3.73 -15.01 -0.56
C VAL A 181 2.31 -14.41 -0.38
N PRO A 182 1.22 -15.19 -0.37
CA PRO A 182 -0.11 -14.64 -0.14
C PRO A 182 -0.26 -14.03 1.26
N PHE A 183 0.39 -14.58 2.28
CA PHE A 183 0.41 -14.01 3.64
C PHE A 183 1.06 -12.62 3.67
N PHE A 184 2.30 -12.48 3.19
CA PHE A 184 3.00 -11.20 3.18
C PHE A 184 2.33 -10.17 2.27
N THR A 185 1.67 -10.61 1.20
CA THR A 185 0.84 -9.73 0.36
C THR A 185 -0.35 -9.18 1.15
N THR A 186 -1.04 -10.03 1.91
CA THR A 186 -2.16 -9.63 2.77
C THR A 186 -1.70 -8.64 3.84
N VAL A 187 -0.63 -8.97 4.58
CA VAL A 187 -0.03 -8.06 5.57
C VAL A 187 0.33 -6.73 4.95
N GLY A 188 1.02 -6.73 3.80
CA GLY A 188 1.46 -5.51 3.12
C GLY A 188 0.28 -4.61 2.76
N VAL A 189 -0.82 -5.19 2.27
CA VAL A 189 -2.03 -4.45 1.92
C VAL A 189 -2.74 -3.92 3.15
N THR A 190 -2.86 -4.70 4.22
CA THR A 190 -3.45 -4.23 5.48
C THR A 190 -2.64 -3.09 6.09
N ALA A 191 -1.32 -3.23 6.16
CA ALA A 191 -0.40 -2.21 6.64
C ALA A 191 -0.46 -0.93 5.77
N GLY A 192 -0.45 -1.09 4.45
CA GLY A 192 -0.59 0.03 3.51
C GLY A 192 -1.93 0.76 3.66
N THR A 193 -3.02 0.01 3.82
CA THR A 193 -4.37 0.55 4.08
C THR A 193 -4.38 1.35 5.38
N TYR A 194 -3.79 0.82 6.45
CA TYR A 194 -3.68 1.53 7.72
C TYR A 194 -2.91 2.85 7.58
N VAL A 195 -1.74 2.83 6.94
CA VAL A 195 -0.95 4.05 6.67
C VAL A 195 -1.78 5.06 5.86
N ASN A 196 -2.54 4.59 4.87
CA ASN A 196 -3.41 5.43 4.06
C ASN A 196 -4.55 6.06 4.88
N VAL A 197 -5.22 5.28 5.76
CA VAL A 197 -6.23 5.79 6.71
C VAL A 197 -5.64 6.90 7.58
N GLN A 198 -4.47 6.68 8.18
CA GLN A 198 -3.83 7.65 9.05
C GLN A 198 -3.45 8.93 8.29
N ALA A 199 -2.96 8.80 7.05
CA ALA A 199 -2.67 9.94 6.18
C ALA A 199 -3.93 10.75 5.88
N LYS A 200 -5.05 10.08 5.53
CA LYS A 200 -6.35 10.73 5.28
C LYS A 200 -6.88 11.45 6.51
N LYS A 201 -6.87 10.80 7.68
CA LYS A 201 -7.30 11.40 8.96
C LYS A 201 -6.49 12.65 9.29
N LYS A 202 -5.16 12.59 9.13
CA LYS A 202 -4.28 13.75 9.35
C LYS A 202 -4.58 14.88 8.37
N ALA A 203 -4.79 14.58 7.10
CA ALA A 203 -5.15 15.57 6.09
C ALA A 203 -6.48 16.26 6.41
N LEU A 204 -7.49 15.50 6.85
CA LEU A 204 -8.79 16.03 7.25
C LEU A 204 -8.67 16.97 8.46
N ALA A 205 -7.92 16.55 9.50
CA ALA A 205 -7.68 17.35 10.69
C ALA A 205 -6.94 18.68 10.37
N LEU A 206 -5.97 18.64 9.45
CA LEU A 206 -5.26 19.85 9.02
C LEU A 206 -6.19 20.82 8.27
N ARG A 207 -7.08 20.30 7.41
CA ARG A 207 -8.08 21.12 6.70
C ARG A 207 -9.06 21.77 7.67
N ALA A 208 -9.58 21.01 8.64
CA ALA A 208 -10.48 21.53 9.67
C ALA A 208 -9.82 22.65 10.49
N LYS A 209 -8.55 22.47 10.89
CA LYS A 209 -7.78 23.52 11.60
C LYS A 209 -7.56 24.77 10.75
N ALA A 210 -7.26 24.61 9.46
CA ALA A 210 -7.08 25.74 8.55
C ALA A 210 -8.37 26.52 8.33
N GLN A 211 -9.51 25.83 8.21
CA GLN A 211 -10.84 26.45 8.10
C GLN A 211 -11.19 27.23 9.38
N ALA A 212 -11.04 26.61 10.56
CA ALA A 212 -11.31 27.28 11.83
C ALA A 212 -10.43 28.54 12.03
N LYS A 213 -9.16 28.49 11.61
CA LYS A 213 -8.27 29.65 11.66
C LYS A 213 -8.74 30.78 10.73
N ALA A 214 -9.11 30.46 9.49
CA ALA A 214 -9.62 31.45 8.53
C ALA A 214 -10.96 32.06 8.98
N GLU A 215 -11.82 31.30 9.65
CA GLU A 215 -13.07 31.80 10.24
C GLU A 215 -12.82 32.72 11.43
N ALA A 216 -11.85 32.41 12.29
CA ALA A 216 -11.45 33.28 13.39
C ALA A 216 -10.87 34.61 12.89
N GLU A 217 -9.97 34.56 11.90
CA GLU A 217 -9.40 35.77 11.28
C GLU A 217 -10.48 36.65 10.64
N LYS A 218 -11.49 36.06 9.99
CA LYS A 218 -12.63 36.83 9.44
C LYS A 218 -13.46 37.50 10.53
N LYS A 219 -13.71 36.83 11.66
CA LYS A 219 -14.46 37.42 12.78
C LYS A 219 -13.69 38.55 13.44
N ASP A 220 -12.37 38.42 13.58
CA ASP A 220 -11.51 39.45 14.16
C ASP A 220 -11.39 40.70 13.26
N VAL A 221 -11.50 40.55 11.93
CA VAL A 221 -11.55 41.68 11.00
C VAL A 221 -12.90 42.39 11.11
N VAL A 222 -14.02 41.66 11.08
CA VAL A 222 -15.37 42.25 11.24
C VAL A 222 -15.51 42.98 12.58
N ALA A 223 -15.00 42.41 13.68
CA ALA A 223 -15.05 43.03 15.01
C ALA A 223 -14.12 44.25 15.19
N LYS A 224 -13.25 44.55 14.22
CA LYS A 224 -12.39 45.75 14.24
C LYS A 224 -12.94 46.87 13.34
N ASP A 225 -13.87 46.54 12.44
CA ASP A 225 -14.51 47.49 11.53
C ASP A 225 -15.85 48.02 12.10
N ASP A 226 -16.34 47.46 13.22
CA ASP A 226 -17.46 47.93 14.05
C ASP A 226 -16.98 48.73 15.27
#